data_AF-A0A3P8J8H5-F1
#
_entry.id   AF-A0A3P8J8H5-F1
#
_cell.length_a   1.000
_cell.length_b   1.000
_cell.length_c   1.000
_cell.angle_alpha   90.00
_cell.angle_beta   90.00
_cell.angle_gamma   90.00
#
_symmetry.space_group_name_H-M   'P 1'
#
loop_
_entity.id
_entity.type
_entity.pdbx_description
1 polymer ?
#
loop_
_entity_poly.entity_id
_entity_poly.type
_entity_poly.pdbx_seq_one_letter_code
_entity_poly.pdbx_strand_id
1 'polypeptide(L)'
;MEVGTYAKELRGATKEKESLPQMLRGLSKLRNLGQGYVNFGEPLPLMTYLNQHVPEWRESIDPIEAIRPSWLTPTVNSIAADLMVRINNAGAANAMNLCCTALLASRQRSLTREQLTQQLECYLDLLRNVPYSPDATTPPASASELIDHALKMNKFEVEKDTIGDIIILPREQAVLMTYYRNNIAHMLMMPSLLAAIVTQHRRITRAEVLRHVEMFYPLLKAELFLRWEKEELASVIDALTAEMQRQGLLILSDDEISINPSHSRLLQLLAAGARETLQRYAITFWLLSANPSINRSSLEKESRTMAQRLSVLHGINAPEFFDKAVFSTLVLTLRDEGYISDTGDAEPEETLKVYQMLANLITSDVRLTIESAAQDEA
;
A
#
# COMPACT_ATOMS: atom_id res chain seq x y z
N MET A 1 14.60 -4.54 18.53
CA MET A 1 14.67 -5.53 17.44
C MET A 1 14.01 -4.88 16.23
N GLU A 2 14.61 -5.08 15.06
CA GLU A 2 14.28 -4.54 13.72
C GLU A 2 13.42 -3.28 13.68
N VAL A 3 12.16 -3.34 14.06
CA VAL A 3 11.21 -2.22 14.19
C VAL A 3 11.78 -0.95 14.89
N GLY A 4 12.56 -1.11 15.97
CA GLY A 4 13.22 0.02 16.65
C GLY A 4 14.50 0.52 15.97
N THR A 5 15.14 -0.32 15.16
CA THR A 5 16.28 0.03 14.30
C THR A 5 15.77 0.70 13.03
N TYR A 6 14.71 0.16 12.41
CA TYR A 6 13.94 0.72 11.30
C TYR A 6 13.43 2.14 11.60
N ALA A 7 12.83 2.37 12.79
CA ALA A 7 12.41 3.72 13.19
C ALA A 7 13.59 4.70 13.36
N LYS A 8 14.80 4.21 13.66
CA LYS A 8 16.03 5.03 13.71
C LYS A 8 16.62 5.24 12.32
N GLU A 9 16.57 4.23 11.45
CA GLU A 9 17.02 4.28 10.06
C GLU A 9 16.15 5.24 9.22
N LEU A 10 14.82 5.19 9.39
CA LEU A 10 13.88 6.17 8.81
C LEU A 10 14.12 7.60 9.32
N ARG A 11 14.75 7.75 10.49
CA ARG A 11 15.18 9.05 11.06
C ARG A 11 16.63 9.40 10.69
N GLY A 12 17.25 8.66 9.78
CA GLY A 12 18.57 8.97 9.21
C GLY A 12 19.76 8.23 9.83
N ALA A 13 19.55 7.22 10.69
CA ALA A 13 20.64 6.38 11.18
C ALA A 13 21.14 5.41 10.09
N THR A 14 22.45 5.18 10.04
CA THR A 14 23.07 4.19 9.14
C THR A 14 22.64 2.76 9.48
N LYS A 15 22.25 1.99 8.45
CA LYS A 15 21.86 0.58 8.55
C LYS A 15 23.03 -0.27 9.05
N GLU A 16 22.83 -1.00 10.15
CA GLU A 16 23.79 -1.99 10.64
C GLU A 16 23.63 -3.32 9.88
N LYS A 17 24.74 -3.99 9.53
CA LYS A 17 24.69 -5.32 8.88
C LYS A 17 24.21 -6.35 9.88
N GLU A 18 23.01 -6.90 9.66
CA GLU A 18 22.51 -8.02 10.45
C GLU A 18 23.13 -9.34 9.99
N SER A 19 23.52 -10.18 10.94
CA SER A 19 24.12 -11.49 10.70
C SER A 19 23.14 -12.63 11.04
N LEU A 20 23.18 -13.74 10.29
CA LEU A 20 22.37 -14.96 10.55
C LEU A 20 22.36 -15.40 12.04
N PRO A 21 23.48 -15.34 12.79
CA PRO A 21 23.50 -15.63 14.22
C PRO A 21 22.73 -14.60 15.09
N GLN A 22 22.70 -13.32 14.70
CA GLN A 22 21.87 -12.31 15.37
C GLN A 22 20.38 -12.55 15.13
N MET A 23 20.00 -12.96 13.91
CA MET A 23 18.64 -13.37 13.56
C MET A 23 18.17 -14.53 14.45
N LEU A 24 18.97 -15.58 14.58
CA LEU A 24 18.67 -16.74 15.44
C LEU A 24 18.57 -16.38 16.93
N ARG A 25 19.41 -15.46 17.44
CA ARG A 25 19.29 -14.96 18.82
C ARG A 25 18.03 -14.10 19.01
N GLY A 26 17.59 -13.39 17.98
CA GLY A 26 16.33 -12.64 17.96
C GLY A 26 15.12 -13.52 18.24
N LEU A 27 15.12 -14.77 17.77
CA LEU A 27 14.04 -15.73 18.01
C LEU A 27 13.77 -15.97 19.51
N SER A 28 14.80 -15.94 20.37
CA SER A 28 14.62 -16.12 21.81
C SER A 28 13.86 -14.98 22.51
N LYS A 29 13.83 -13.79 21.90
CA LYS A 29 13.07 -12.62 22.36
C LYS A 29 11.61 -12.64 21.87
N LEU A 30 11.23 -13.58 21.00
CA LEU A 30 9.84 -13.76 20.54
C LEU A 30 8.89 -14.22 21.66
N ARG A 31 9.40 -14.74 22.78
CA ARG A 31 8.55 -15.19 23.91
C ARG A 31 7.65 -14.10 24.50
N ASN A 32 7.98 -12.82 24.32
CA ASN A 32 7.23 -11.68 24.86
C ASN A 32 6.50 -10.84 23.78
N LEU A 33 6.40 -11.33 22.54
CA LEU A 33 5.88 -10.55 21.40
C LEU A 33 4.53 -11.04 20.84
N GLY A 34 3.86 -11.95 21.55
CA GLY A 34 2.56 -12.51 21.14
C GLY A 34 2.67 -13.70 20.20
N GLN A 35 1.64 -13.92 19.39
CA GLN A 35 1.60 -14.99 18.39
C GLN A 35 2.32 -14.55 17.11
N GLY A 36 3.38 -15.27 16.73
CA GLY A 36 4.05 -15.11 15.44
C GLY A 36 3.40 -16.00 14.38
N TYR A 37 3.14 -15.43 13.20
CA TYR A 37 2.64 -16.15 12.04
C TYR A 37 3.79 -16.30 11.04
N VAL A 38 3.97 -17.50 10.49
CA VAL A 38 4.97 -17.78 9.45
C VAL A 38 4.28 -18.55 8.34
N ASN A 39 4.28 -17.97 7.15
CA ASN A 39 3.80 -18.60 5.94
C ASN A 39 4.99 -18.83 5.00
N PHE A 40 4.91 -19.86 4.17
CA PHE A 40 5.89 -20.14 3.14
C PHE A 40 5.21 -20.01 1.78
N GLY A 41 5.70 -19.08 0.95
CA GLY A 41 5.27 -18.98 -0.45
C GLY A 41 5.91 -20.07 -1.31
N GLU A 42 5.46 -20.16 -2.56
CA GLU A 42 6.00 -21.11 -3.53
C GLU A 42 7.52 -20.92 -3.74
N PRO A 43 8.35 -21.98 -3.64
CA PRO A 43 9.79 -21.87 -3.84
C PRO A 43 10.12 -21.51 -5.30
N LEU A 44 11.19 -20.74 -5.51
CA LEU A 44 11.73 -20.42 -6.83
C LEU A 44 13.05 -21.21 -7.04
N PRO A 45 13.04 -22.36 -7.74
CA PRO A 45 14.25 -23.12 -7.99
C PRO A 45 15.13 -22.36 -8.98
N LEU A 46 16.23 -21.77 -8.48
CA LEU A 46 17.10 -20.89 -9.27
C LEU A 46 17.58 -21.54 -10.57
N MET A 47 17.99 -22.81 -10.54
CA MET A 47 18.45 -23.51 -11.75
C MET A 47 17.36 -23.64 -12.80
N THR A 48 16.13 -23.96 -12.39
CA THR A 48 14.97 -24.06 -13.30
C THR A 48 14.66 -22.70 -13.90
N TYR A 49 14.66 -21.66 -13.08
CA TYR A 49 14.41 -20.29 -13.52
C TYR A 49 15.44 -19.83 -14.56
N LEU A 50 16.74 -20.02 -14.26
CA LEU A 50 17.83 -19.65 -15.16
C LEU A 50 17.77 -20.45 -16.46
N ASN A 51 17.50 -21.75 -16.42
CA ASN A 51 17.35 -22.57 -17.63
C ASN A 51 16.23 -22.06 -18.55
N GLN A 52 15.18 -21.45 -18.01
CA GLN A 52 14.05 -20.91 -18.78
C GLN A 52 14.32 -19.51 -19.33
N HIS A 53 14.90 -18.62 -18.51
CA HIS A 53 15.04 -17.19 -18.86
C HIS A 53 16.40 -16.84 -19.46
N VAL A 54 17.44 -17.62 -19.16
CA VAL A 54 18.81 -17.45 -19.67
C VAL A 54 19.40 -18.83 -20.00
N PRO A 55 18.93 -19.53 -21.06
CA PRO A 55 19.30 -20.93 -21.31
C PRO A 55 20.82 -21.20 -21.33
N GLU A 56 21.60 -20.24 -21.82
CA GLU A 56 23.06 -20.31 -21.98
C GLU A 56 23.84 -19.80 -20.75
N TRP A 57 23.18 -19.58 -19.60
CA TRP A 57 23.81 -18.99 -18.40
C TRP A 57 25.07 -19.74 -17.92
N ARG A 58 25.16 -21.06 -18.19
CA ARG A 58 26.30 -21.90 -17.84
C ARG A 58 27.57 -21.54 -18.61
N GLU A 59 27.43 -21.05 -19.83
CA GLU A 59 28.56 -20.64 -20.68
C GLU A 59 29.23 -19.36 -20.16
N SER A 60 28.50 -18.58 -19.35
CA SER A 60 29.02 -17.37 -18.70
C SER A 60 29.78 -17.66 -17.40
N ILE A 61 29.95 -18.93 -17.00
CA ILE A 61 30.69 -19.32 -15.80
C ILE A 61 32.14 -19.57 -16.18
N ASP A 62 32.97 -18.53 -16.16
CA ASP A 62 34.42 -18.64 -16.35
C ASP A 62 35.13 -18.72 -14.98
N PRO A 63 35.88 -19.82 -14.70
CA PRO A 63 36.55 -20.02 -13.42
C PRO A 63 37.84 -19.19 -13.24
N ILE A 64 38.31 -18.51 -14.30
CA ILE A 64 39.55 -17.75 -14.34
C ILE A 64 39.26 -16.24 -14.36
N GLU A 65 38.31 -15.79 -15.18
CA GLU A 65 37.88 -14.38 -15.24
C GLU A 65 36.40 -14.22 -14.84
N ALA A 66 36.16 -13.59 -13.69
CA ALA A 66 34.80 -13.26 -13.25
C ALA A 66 34.23 -12.06 -14.03
N ILE A 67 33.97 -12.22 -15.33
CA ILE A 67 33.29 -11.21 -16.15
C ILE A 67 31.81 -11.22 -15.76
N ARG A 68 31.27 -10.06 -15.34
CA ARG A 68 29.85 -9.92 -15.03
C ARG A 68 29.04 -9.97 -16.33
N PRO A 69 28.22 -11.00 -16.57
CA PRO A 69 27.51 -11.10 -17.84
C PRO A 69 26.36 -10.09 -17.89
N SER A 70 26.03 -9.64 -19.10
CA SER A 70 24.99 -8.62 -19.34
C SER A 70 23.61 -9.07 -18.86
N TRP A 71 23.32 -10.37 -18.90
CA TRP A 71 22.06 -10.95 -18.43
C TRP A 71 21.91 -10.93 -16.91
N LEU A 72 23.00 -10.82 -16.11
CA LEU A 72 22.93 -11.03 -14.67
C LEU A 72 22.05 -10.00 -13.96
N THR A 73 22.27 -8.71 -14.23
CA THR A 73 21.50 -7.62 -13.60
C THR A 73 20.00 -7.70 -13.89
N PRO A 74 19.53 -7.78 -15.16
CA PRO A 74 18.11 -7.87 -15.44
C PRO A 74 17.49 -9.15 -14.86
N THR A 75 18.20 -10.29 -14.91
CA THR A 75 17.70 -11.56 -14.35
C THR A 75 17.56 -11.48 -12.83
N VAL A 76 18.53 -10.91 -12.12
CA VAL A 76 18.45 -10.71 -10.66
C VAL A 76 17.29 -9.79 -10.30
N ASN A 77 17.07 -8.72 -11.07
CA ASN A 77 15.94 -7.82 -10.84
C ASN A 77 14.60 -8.52 -11.06
N SER A 78 14.49 -9.36 -12.10
CA SER A 78 13.28 -10.15 -12.37
C SER A 78 13.00 -11.15 -11.24
N ILE A 79 14.02 -11.89 -10.79
CA ILE A 79 13.90 -12.80 -9.64
C ILE A 79 13.49 -12.04 -8.38
N ALA A 80 14.07 -10.86 -8.13
CA ALA A 80 13.71 -10.04 -6.98
C ALA A 80 12.24 -9.62 -7.02
N ALA A 81 11.73 -9.19 -8.18
CA ALA A 81 10.32 -8.87 -8.36
C ALA A 81 9.41 -10.09 -8.10
N ASP A 82 9.74 -11.24 -8.68
CA ASP A 82 8.99 -12.49 -8.48
C ASP A 82 8.96 -12.91 -7.00
N LEU A 83 10.09 -12.79 -6.31
CA LEU A 83 10.19 -13.10 -4.88
C LEU A 83 9.36 -12.14 -4.02
N MET A 84 9.35 -10.85 -4.33
CA MET A 84 8.53 -9.88 -3.60
C MET A 84 7.04 -10.18 -3.75
N VAL A 85 6.57 -10.53 -4.96
CA VAL A 85 5.19 -10.96 -5.20
C VAL A 85 4.88 -12.24 -4.40
N ARG A 86 5.77 -13.25 -4.40
CA ARG A 86 5.59 -14.50 -3.65
C ARG A 86 5.57 -14.28 -2.13
N ILE A 87 6.40 -13.37 -1.61
CA ILE A 87 6.36 -12.96 -0.20
C ILE A 87 5.00 -12.35 0.13
N ASN A 88 4.50 -11.46 -0.72
CA ASN A 88 3.20 -10.82 -0.53
C ASN A 88 2.04 -11.80 -0.65
N ASN A 89 2.11 -12.78 -1.55
CA ASN A 89 1.15 -13.88 -1.67
C ASN A 89 1.07 -14.71 -0.38
N ALA A 90 2.15 -14.81 0.38
CA ALA A 90 2.21 -15.48 1.66
C ALA A 90 1.95 -14.52 2.85
N GLY A 91 1.39 -13.33 2.62
CA GLY A 91 1.10 -12.35 3.67
C GLY A 91 0.22 -12.93 4.80
N ALA A 92 0.53 -12.57 6.05
CA ALA A 92 -0.21 -13.03 7.23
C ALA A 92 -0.75 -11.83 8.02
N ALA A 93 -2.07 -11.69 8.04
CA ALA A 93 -2.73 -10.71 8.89
C ALA A 93 -2.76 -11.18 10.34
N ASN A 94 -2.62 -10.23 11.28
CA ASN A 94 -2.77 -10.49 12.70
C ASN A 94 -3.43 -9.30 13.42
N ALA A 95 -3.67 -9.48 14.73
CA ALA A 95 -4.31 -8.49 15.59
C ALA A 95 -3.67 -7.09 15.50
N MET A 96 -2.33 -7.02 15.54
CA MET A 96 -1.60 -5.74 15.46
C MET A 96 -1.77 -5.10 14.09
N ASN A 97 -1.59 -5.86 13.00
CA ASN A 97 -1.72 -5.31 11.65
C ASN A 97 -3.10 -4.69 11.43
N LEU A 98 -4.17 -5.41 11.82
CA LEU A 98 -5.55 -4.97 11.64
C LEU A 98 -5.89 -3.76 12.50
N CYS A 99 -5.53 -3.77 13.79
CA CYS A 99 -5.78 -2.64 14.70
C CYS A 99 -5.01 -1.38 14.25
N CYS A 100 -3.73 -1.52 13.90
CA CYS A 100 -2.93 -0.41 13.39
C CYS A 100 -3.52 0.17 12.11
N THR A 101 -3.98 -0.69 11.19
CA THR A 101 -4.60 -0.27 9.94
C THR A 101 -5.87 0.56 10.18
N ALA A 102 -6.78 0.10 11.04
CA ALA A 102 -7.99 0.84 11.38
C ALA A 102 -7.70 2.17 12.12
N LEU A 103 -6.81 2.15 13.11
CA LEU A 103 -6.51 3.34 13.91
C LEU A 103 -5.75 4.39 13.09
N LEU A 104 -4.75 4.01 12.30
CA LEU A 104 -4.02 4.95 11.43
C LEU A 104 -4.91 5.55 10.32
N ALA A 105 -5.92 4.82 9.86
CA ALA A 105 -6.93 5.33 8.93
C ALA A 105 -7.83 6.43 9.55
N SER A 106 -8.03 6.38 10.87
CA SER A 106 -8.87 7.35 11.59
C SER A 106 -8.14 8.70 11.77
N ARG A 107 -8.87 9.80 11.61
CA ARG A 107 -8.31 11.17 11.67
C ARG A 107 -7.58 11.49 12.99
N GLN A 108 -8.10 10.98 14.10
CA GLN A 108 -7.55 11.24 15.43
C GLN A 108 -6.66 10.11 15.96
N ARG A 109 -6.46 9.03 15.16
CA ARG A 109 -5.84 7.78 15.62
C ARG A 109 -6.58 7.14 16.81
N SER A 110 -7.89 7.32 16.83
CA SER A 110 -8.76 6.80 17.88
C SER A 110 -10.10 6.36 17.30
N LEU A 111 -10.64 5.28 17.87
CA LEU A 111 -11.95 4.73 17.55
C LEU A 111 -12.59 4.22 18.86
N THR A 112 -13.91 4.25 18.96
CA THR A 112 -14.59 3.51 20.04
C THR A 112 -14.35 2.02 19.85
N ARG A 113 -14.41 1.23 20.93
CA ARG A 113 -14.27 -0.23 20.83
C ARG A 113 -15.27 -0.84 19.84
N GLU A 114 -16.49 -0.34 19.81
CA GLU A 114 -17.53 -0.77 18.86
C GLU A 114 -17.11 -0.47 17.40
N GLN A 115 -16.66 0.76 17.13
CA GLN A 115 -16.22 1.16 15.79
C GLN A 115 -15.00 0.35 15.33
N LEU A 116 -14.04 0.11 16.22
CA LEU A 116 -12.88 -0.71 15.90
C LEU A 116 -13.28 -2.16 15.63
N THR A 117 -14.22 -2.71 16.40
CA THR A 117 -14.74 -4.07 16.21
C THR A 117 -15.39 -4.20 14.83
N GLN A 118 -16.31 -3.31 14.48
CA GLN A 118 -16.98 -3.31 13.17
C GLN A 118 -15.97 -3.15 12.01
N GLN A 119 -14.94 -2.32 12.18
CA GLN A 119 -13.92 -2.15 11.15
C GLN A 119 -13.06 -3.42 10.98
N LEU A 120 -12.71 -4.09 12.08
CA LEU A 120 -11.97 -5.35 12.03
C LEU A 120 -12.81 -6.47 11.43
N GLU A 121 -14.11 -6.54 11.74
CA GLU A 121 -15.03 -7.49 11.10
C GLU A 121 -15.07 -7.28 9.59
N CYS A 122 -15.19 -6.03 9.13
CA CYS A 122 -15.11 -5.68 7.71
C CYS A 122 -13.81 -6.19 7.05
N TYR A 123 -12.65 -5.92 7.67
CA TYR A 123 -11.37 -6.40 7.14
C TYR A 123 -11.25 -7.92 7.15
N LEU A 124 -11.68 -8.59 8.22
CA LEU A 124 -11.63 -10.04 8.33
C LEU A 124 -12.51 -10.71 7.28
N ASP A 125 -13.73 -10.21 7.08
CA ASP A 125 -14.67 -10.73 6.10
C ASP A 125 -14.15 -10.56 4.67
N LEU A 126 -13.57 -9.39 4.34
CA LEU A 126 -12.87 -9.18 3.06
C LEU A 126 -11.75 -10.20 2.87
N LEU A 127 -10.86 -10.34 3.85
CA LEU A 127 -9.68 -11.21 3.77
C LEU A 127 -10.00 -12.71 3.84
N ARG A 128 -11.19 -13.09 4.33
CA ARG A 128 -11.66 -14.49 4.40
C ARG A 128 -12.47 -14.88 3.16
N ASN A 129 -13.36 -14.01 2.70
CA ASN A 129 -14.29 -14.31 1.61
C ASN A 129 -13.70 -13.98 0.23
N VAL A 130 -12.78 -13.00 0.16
CA VAL A 130 -12.03 -12.65 -1.04
C VAL A 130 -10.53 -12.63 -0.70
N PRO A 131 -9.93 -13.80 -0.41
CA PRO A 131 -8.55 -13.88 0.05
C PRO A 131 -7.58 -13.33 -1.01
N TYR A 132 -6.56 -12.58 -0.54
CA TYR A 132 -5.52 -12.02 -1.42
C TYR A 132 -4.81 -13.12 -2.23
N SER A 133 -4.50 -14.24 -1.57
CA SER A 133 -3.87 -15.40 -2.18
C SER A 133 -4.23 -16.68 -1.43
N PRO A 134 -4.22 -17.85 -2.10
CA PRO A 134 -4.35 -19.15 -1.42
C PRO A 134 -3.35 -19.35 -0.28
N ASP A 135 -2.16 -18.74 -0.38
CA ASP A 135 -1.09 -18.84 0.63
C ASP A 135 -1.18 -17.77 1.73
N ALA A 136 -2.15 -16.83 1.63
CA ALA A 136 -2.31 -15.77 2.60
C ALA A 136 -3.06 -16.27 3.85
N THR A 137 -2.65 -15.79 5.02
CA THR A 137 -3.27 -16.18 6.29
C THR A 137 -4.08 -15.04 6.89
N THR A 138 -5.33 -15.34 7.20
CA THR A 138 -6.23 -14.46 7.97
C THR A 138 -6.55 -15.14 9.30
N PRO A 139 -6.47 -14.45 10.45
CA PRO A 139 -6.64 -15.10 11.74
C PRO A 139 -8.09 -15.62 11.88
N PRO A 140 -8.31 -16.80 12.50
CA PRO A 140 -9.66 -17.36 12.68
C PRO A 140 -10.42 -16.71 13.84
N ALA A 141 -9.73 -15.98 14.71
CA ALA A 141 -10.32 -15.31 15.87
C ALA A 141 -11.33 -14.21 15.47
N SER A 142 -12.25 -13.91 16.37
CA SER A 142 -13.19 -12.80 16.23
C SER A 142 -12.48 -11.44 16.34
N ALA A 143 -13.10 -10.39 15.83
CA ALA A 143 -12.57 -9.04 15.94
C ALA A 143 -12.35 -8.62 17.40
N SER A 144 -13.30 -8.93 18.30
CA SER A 144 -13.16 -8.62 19.73
C SER A 144 -11.95 -9.33 20.36
N GLU A 145 -11.74 -10.62 20.07
CA GLU A 145 -10.57 -11.36 20.59
C GLU A 145 -9.25 -10.78 20.06
N LEU A 146 -9.21 -10.36 18.79
CA LEU A 146 -8.04 -9.72 18.21
C LEU A 146 -7.75 -8.36 18.85
N ILE A 147 -8.79 -7.55 19.13
CA ILE A 147 -8.64 -6.28 19.86
C ILE A 147 -8.09 -6.55 21.26
N ASP A 148 -8.65 -7.51 21.99
CA ASP A 148 -8.18 -7.84 23.35
C ASP A 148 -6.73 -8.35 23.34
N HIS A 149 -6.34 -9.12 22.33
CA HIS A 149 -4.96 -9.53 22.14
C HIS A 149 -4.03 -8.35 21.82
N ALA A 150 -4.46 -7.44 20.94
CA ALA A 150 -3.69 -6.24 20.57
C ALA A 150 -3.48 -5.30 21.76
N LEU A 151 -4.49 -5.12 22.61
CA LEU A 151 -4.39 -4.29 23.82
C LEU A 151 -3.35 -4.83 24.81
N LYS A 152 -3.18 -6.15 24.92
CA LYS A 152 -2.15 -6.78 25.77
C LYS A 152 -0.71 -6.48 25.32
N MET A 153 -0.51 -6.03 24.09
CA MET A 153 0.82 -5.67 23.56
C MET A 153 1.34 -4.31 24.09
N ASN A 154 0.52 -3.57 24.85
CA ASN A 154 0.85 -2.26 25.42
C ASN A 154 1.32 -1.24 24.36
N LYS A 155 0.66 -1.25 23.19
CA LYS A 155 0.90 -0.31 22.08
C LYS A 155 -0.22 0.70 21.87
N PHE A 156 -1.33 0.51 22.58
CA PHE A 156 -2.52 1.34 22.50
C PHE A 156 -2.88 1.81 23.91
N GLU A 157 -3.56 2.94 23.98
CA GLU A 157 -4.16 3.46 25.20
C GLU A 157 -5.67 3.22 25.17
N VAL A 158 -6.26 3.02 26.34
CA VAL A 158 -7.71 2.87 26.50
C VAL A 158 -8.18 3.97 27.43
N GLU A 159 -8.99 4.88 26.90
CA GLU A 159 -9.70 5.89 27.67
C GLU A 159 -11.13 5.41 27.91
N LYS A 160 -11.56 5.44 29.17
CA LYS A 160 -12.93 5.07 29.56
C LYS A 160 -13.77 6.33 29.64
N ASP A 161 -14.80 6.43 28.80
CA ASP A 161 -15.80 7.48 28.91
C ASP A 161 -17.13 6.92 29.49
N THR A 162 -18.15 7.78 29.60
CA THR A 162 -19.46 7.41 30.17
C THR A 162 -20.33 6.55 29.23
N ILE A 163 -19.95 6.45 27.95
CA ILE A 163 -20.66 5.80 26.86
C ILE A 163 -19.96 4.47 26.48
N GLY A 164 -18.63 4.42 26.48
CA GLY A 164 -17.82 3.25 26.19
C GLY A 164 -16.31 3.51 26.20
N ASP A 165 -15.55 2.48 25.83
CA ASP A 165 -14.09 2.57 25.74
C ASP A 165 -13.66 3.18 24.41
N ILE A 166 -12.73 4.14 24.46
CA ILE A 166 -12.04 4.71 23.31
C ILE A 166 -10.63 4.12 23.25
N ILE A 167 -10.28 3.54 22.11
CA ILE A 167 -8.97 2.95 21.87
C ILE A 167 -8.16 3.94 21.05
N ILE A 168 -6.99 4.31 21.56
CA ILE A 168 -6.15 5.37 21.04
C ILE A 168 -4.79 4.80 20.65
N LEU A 169 -4.30 5.16 19.46
CA LEU A 169 -2.92 4.95 19.05
C LEU A 169 -2.11 6.23 19.35
N PRO A 170 -1.19 6.18 20.32
CA PRO A 170 -0.39 7.34 20.71
C PRO A 170 0.47 7.87 19.56
N ARG A 171 0.69 9.19 19.54
CA ARG A 171 1.40 9.88 18.44
C ARG A 171 2.82 9.37 18.26
N GLU A 172 3.52 9.15 19.37
CA GLU A 172 4.90 8.66 19.40
C GLU A 172 5.04 7.23 18.87
N GLN A 173 3.95 6.45 18.87
CA GLN A 173 3.91 5.10 18.32
C GLN A 173 3.42 5.05 16.87
N ALA A 174 2.79 6.11 16.35
CA ALA A 174 2.15 6.13 15.03
C ALA A 174 3.11 5.71 13.90
N VAL A 175 4.32 6.27 13.89
CA VAL A 175 5.37 5.92 12.92
C VAL A 175 5.77 4.45 13.03
N LEU A 176 5.87 3.92 14.24
CA LEU A 176 6.18 2.51 14.47
C LEU A 176 5.06 1.60 13.98
N MET A 177 3.82 2.03 14.13
CA MET A 177 2.65 1.26 13.73
C MET A 177 2.43 1.26 12.21
N THR A 178 3.05 2.18 11.45
CA THR A 178 3.03 2.08 9.98
C THR A 178 3.76 0.83 9.50
N TYR A 179 4.83 0.40 10.17
CA TYR A 179 5.47 -0.89 9.90
C TYR A 179 4.49 -2.06 10.01
N TYR A 180 3.68 -2.11 11.08
CA TYR A 180 2.67 -3.16 11.24
C TYR A 180 1.53 -3.04 10.21
N ARG A 181 1.08 -1.83 9.88
CA ARG A 181 0.10 -1.62 8.81
C ARG A 181 0.62 -2.14 7.45
N ASN A 182 1.88 -1.87 7.16
CA ASN A 182 2.48 -2.14 5.85
C ASN A 182 2.64 -3.64 5.56
N ASN A 183 2.69 -4.49 6.59
CA ASN A 183 2.70 -5.95 6.42
C ASN A 183 1.41 -6.51 5.78
N ILE A 184 0.32 -5.75 5.76
CA ILE A 184 -0.95 -6.15 5.12
C ILE A 184 -1.50 -5.11 4.15
N ALA A 185 -0.76 -4.03 3.87
CA ALA A 185 -1.25 -2.93 3.04
C ALA A 185 -1.58 -3.42 1.62
N HIS A 186 -0.77 -4.31 1.05
CA HIS A 186 -1.02 -4.93 -0.25
C HIS A 186 -2.30 -5.79 -0.26
N MET A 187 -2.60 -6.47 0.85
CA MET A 187 -3.79 -7.34 0.98
C MET A 187 -5.09 -6.53 0.98
N LEU A 188 -5.06 -5.28 1.44
CA LEU A 188 -6.22 -4.39 1.54
C LEU A 188 -6.25 -3.30 0.46
N MET A 189 -5.22 -3.19 -0.39
CA MET A 189 -5.12 -2.08 -1.35
C MET A 189 -6.28 -2.06 -2.36
N MET A 190 -6.61 -3.20 -2.97
CA MET A 190 -7.72 -3.26 -3.95
C MET A 190 -9.09 -2.91 -3.34
N PRO A 191 -9.51 -3.49 -2.19
CA PRO A 191 -10.75 -3.04 -1.54
C PRO A 191 -10.70 -1.58 -1.07
N SER A 192 -9.54 -1.09 -0.62
CA SER A 192 -9.34 0.32 -0.27
C SER A 192 -9.50 1.26 -1.48
N LEU A 193 -8.98 0.88 -2.65
CA LEU A 193 -9.13 1.65 -3.88
C LEU A 193 -10.59 1.69 -4.33
N LEU A 194 -11.27 0.53 -4.34
CA LEU A 194 -12.70 0.44 -4.64
C LEU A 194 -13.52 1.32 -3.70
N ALA A 195 -13.24 1.23 -2.40
CA ALA A 195 -13.89 2.07 -1.39
C ALA A 195 -13.65 3.56 -1.63
N ALA A 196 -12.43 3.96 -2.01
CA ALA A 196 -12.09 5.36 -2.31
C ALA A 196 -12.85 5.89 -3.53
N ILE A 197 -12.90 5.11 -4.62
CA ILE A 197 -13.65 5.45 -5.84
C ILE A 197 -15.13 5.65 -5.53
N VAL A 198 -15.78 4.66 -4.92
CA VAL A 198 -17.22 4.74 -4.65
C VAL A 198 -17.53 5.84 -3.62
N THR A 199 -16.66 6.04 -2.62
CA THR A 199 -16.85 7.08 -1.60
C THR A 199 -16.91 8.48 -2.21
N GLN A 200 -16.06 8.76 -3.20
CA GLN A 200 -15.92 10.09 -3.78
C GLN A 200 -16.97 10.34 -4.87
N HIS A 201 -17.24 9.35 -5.72
CA HIS A 201 -18.26 9.46 -6.76
C HIS A 201 -19.70 9.38 -6.21
N ARG A 202 -19.91 8.80 -5.02
CA ARG A 202 -21.22 8.51 -4.38
C ARG A 202 -22.06 7.46 -5.10
N ARG A 203 -22.11 7.54 -6.42
CA ARG A 203 -22.75 6.60 -7.36
C ARG A 203 -21.88 6.51 -8.61
N ILE A 204 -21.55 5.30 -9.04
CA ILE A 204 -20.64 5.06 -10.16
C ILE A 204 -20.99 3.73 -10.84
N THR A 205 -20.81 3.63 -12.15
CA THR A 205 -21.05 2.37 -12.87
C THR A 205 -19.91 1.39 -12.64
N ARG A 206 -20.18 0.09 -12.78
CA ARG A 206 -19.15 -0.95 -12.75
C ARG A 206 -18.03 -0.69 -13.75
N ALA A 207 -18.39 -0.30 -14.98
CA ALA A 207 -17.43 0.00 -16.04
C ALA A 207 -16.49 1.15 -15.66
N GLU A 208 -17.01 2.20 -15.02
CA GLU A 208 -16.21 3.36 -14.62
C GLU A 208 -15.29 3.03 -13.43
N VAL A 209 -15.74 2.19 -12.49
CA VAL A 209 -14.87 1.64 -11.44
C VAL A 209 -13.70 0.88 -12.06
N LEU A 210 -13.97 -0.02 -13.01
CA LEU A 210 -12.93 -0.79 -13.70
C LEU A 210 -11.95 0.13 -14.43
N ARG A 211 -12.45 1.17 -15.10
CA ARG A 211 -11.60 2.19 -15.77
C ARG A 211 -10.64 2.87 -14.81
N HIS A 212 -11.10 3.26 -13.62
CA HIS A 212 -10.24 3.82 -12.58
C HIS A 212 -9.20 2.80 -12.08
N VAL A 213 -9.63 1.55 -11.86
CA VAL A 213 -8.73 0.49 -11.37
C VAL A 213 -7.64 0.19 -12.40
N GLU A 214 -8.00 -0.06 -13.66
CA GLU A 214 -7.04 -0.32 -14.74
C GLU A 214 -6.06 0.82 -14.95
N MET A 215 -6.50 2.06 -14.76
CA MET A 215 -5.64 3.25 -14.87
C MET A 215 -4.56 3.28 -13.78
N PHE A 216 -4.91 2.98 -12.53
CA PHE A 216 -3.99 3.11 -11.40
C PHE A 216 -3.25 1.81 -11.05
N TYR A 217 -3.75 0.67 -11.51
CA TYR A 217 -3.23 -0.64 -11.14
C TYR A 217 -1.74 -0.85 -11.48
N PRO A 218 -1.20 -0.42 -12.64
CA PRO A 218 0.22 -0.61 -12.92
C PRO A 218 1.14 0.07 -11.90
N LEU A 219 0.77 1.27 -11.45
CA LEU A 219 1.49 2.03 -10.42
C LEU A 219 1.44 1.31 -9.07
N LEU A 220 0.24 0.85 -8.68
CA LEU A 220 0.03 0.09 -7.45
C LEU A 220 0.77 -1.25 -7.47
N LYS A 221 0.76 -1.95 -8.61
CA LYS A 221 1.44 -3.23 -8.82
C LYS A 221 2.94 -3.08 -8.64
N ALA A 222 3.54 -2.06 -9.25
CA ALA A 222 4.97 -1.79 -9.12
C ALA A 222 5.37 -1.38 -7.69
N GLU A 223 4.56 -0.55 -7.03
CA GLU A 223 4.86 -0.05 -5.68
C GLU A 223 4.68 -1.12 -4.59
N LEU A 224 3.63 -1.93 -4.69
CA LEU A 224 3.23 -2.88 -3.65
C LEU A 224 3.44 -4.33 -4.03
N PHE A 225 4.06 -4.62 -5.18
CA PHE A 225 4.24 -5.97 -5.71
C PHE A 225 2.93 -6.76 -5.72
N LEU A 226 1.88 -6.16 -6.30
CA LEU A 226 0.57 -6.80 -6.42
C LEU A 226 0.62 -7.97 -7.41
N ARG A 227 -0.19 -8.98 -7.13
CA ARG A 227 -0.07 -10.29 -7.79
C ARG A 227 -0.86 -10.48 -9.08
N TRP A 228 -1.87 -9.65 -9.33
CA TRP A 228 -2.81 -9.87 -10.43
C TRP A 228 -2.25 -9.33 -11.75
N GLU A 229 -2.60 -10.00 -12.84
CA GLU A 229 -2.47 -9.46 -14.18
C GLU A 229 -3.69 -8.62 -14.56
N LYS A 230 -3.56 -7.81 -15.61
CA LYS A 230 -4.59 -6.84 -16.01
C LYS A 230 -5.91 -7.52 -16.33
N GLU A 231 -5.86 -8.68 -16.96
CA GLU A 231 -7.01 -9.47 -17.36
C GLU A 231 -7.80 -10.02 -16.16
N GLU A 232 -7.17 -10.13 -14.99
CA GLU A 232 -7.80 -10.62 -13.76
C GLU A 232 -8.58 -9.51 -13.02
N LEU A 233 -8.28 -8.23 -13.28
CA LEU A 233 -8.79 -7.09 -12.50
C LEU A 233 -10.32 -7.03 -12.49
N ALA A 234 -10.97 -7.27 -13.62
CA ALA A 234 -12.43 -7.27 -13.70
C ALA A 234 -13.06 -8.27 -12.72
N SER A 235 -12.49 -9.48 -12.62
CA SER A 235 -12.98 -10.53 -11.72
C SER A 235 -12.71 -10.20 -10.24
N VAL A 236 -11.57 -9.59 -9.94
CA VAL A 236 -11.20 -9.14 -8.59
C VAL A 236 -12.17 -8.06 -8.10
N ILE A 237 -12.46 -7.07 -8.95
CA ILE A 237 -13.41 -6.00 -8.62
C ILE A 237 -14.83 -6.54 -8.43
N ASP A 238 -15.25 -7.54 -9.21
CA ASP A 238 -16.57 -8.16 -9.05
C ASP A 238 -16.70 -8.89 -7.73
N ALA A 239 -15.69 -9.69 -7.37
CA ALA A 239 -15.65 -10.42 -6.10
C ALA A 239 -15.66 -9.46 -4.90
N LEU A 240 -14.83 -8.41 -4.94
CA LEU A 240 -14.79 -7.39 -3.89
C LEU A 240 -16.11 -6.61 -3.81
N THR A 241 -16.70 -6.23 -4.95
CA THR A 241 -17.97 -5.52 -4.98
C THR A 241 -19.10 -6.36 -4.37
N ALA A 242 -19.16 -7.65 -4.73
CA ALA A 242 -20.13 -8.59 -4.17
C ALA A 242 -19.95 -8.77 -2.66
N GLU A 243 -18.72 -8.89 -2.17
CA GLU A 243 -18.44 -9.01 -0.75
C GLU A 243 -18.77 -7.74 0.03
N MET A 244 -18.43 -6.56 -0.51
CA MET A 244 -18.77 -5.28 0.09
C MET A 244 -20.28 -5.01 0.07
N GLN A 245 -21.02 -5.52 -0.92
CA GLN A 245 -22.48 -5.52 -0.91
C GLN A 245 -23.04 -6.48 0.14
N ARG A 246 -22.48 -7.70 0.28
CA ARG A 246 -22.89 -8.69 1.30
C ARG A 246 -22.74 -8.12 2.72
N GLN A 247 -21.65 -7.39 2.99
CA GLN A 247 -21.43 -6.67 4.24
C GLN A 247 -22.33 -5.43 4.40
N GLY A 248 -23.06 -5.04 3.36
CA GLY A 248 -23.92 -3.86 3.36
C GLY A 248 -23.16 -2.54 3.26
N LEU A 249 -21.88 -2.53 2.84
CA LEU A 249 -21.10 -1.31 2.59
C LEU A 249 -21.56 -0.61 1.30
N LEU A 250 -21.93 -1.40 0.30
CA LEU A 250 -22.35 -0.96 -1.03
C LEU A 250 -23.80 -1.38 -1.31
N ILE A 251 -24.48 -0.57 -2.13
CA ILE A 251 -25.80 -0.88 -2.69
C ILE A 251 -25.62 -0.98 -4.20
N LEU A 252 -26.07 -2.11 -4.77
CA LEU A 252 -26.10 -2.33 -6.21
C LEU A 252 -27.53 -2.13 -6.74
N SER A 253 -27.66 -1.31 -7.78
CA SER A 253 -28.90 -1.11 -8.52
C SER A 253 -28.57 -1.08 -10.00
N ASP A 254 -29.11 -2.01 -10.78
CA ASP A 254 -28.75 -2.19 -12.20
C ASP A 254 -27.22 -2.32 -12.39
N ASP A 255 -26.59 -1.41 -13.14
CA ASP A 255 -25.14 -1.38 -13.36
C ASP A 255 -24.40 -0.36 -12.45
N GLU A 256 -25.10 0.19 -11.45
CA GLU A 256 -24.55 1.22 -10.57
C GLU A 256 -24.27 0.71 -9.16
N ILE A 257 -23.11 1.14 -8.67
CA ILE A 257 -22.57 0.91 -7.35
C ILE A 257 -22.67 2.22 -6.57
N SER A 258 -23.28 2.18 -5.40
CA SER A 258 -23.41 3.34 -4.52
C SER A 258 -23.10 3.01 -3.06
N ILE A 259 -22.82 4.03 -2.27
CA ILE A 259 -22.52 3.88 -0.84
C ILE A 259 -23.81 3.55 -0.09
N ASN A 260 -23.77 2.60 0.85
CA ASN A 260 -24.81 2.50 1.86
C ASN A 260 -24.59 3.57 2.97
N PRO A 261 -25.49 4.54 3.15
CA PRO A 261 -25.32 5.60 4.15
C PRO A 261 -25.15 5.07 5.58
N SER A 262 -25.76 3.92 5.92
CA SER A 262 -25.66 3.32 7.25
C SER A 262 -24.25 2.83 7.59
N HIS A 263 -23.41 2.54 6.59
CA HIS A 263 -22.04 2.04 6.77
C HIS A 263 -20.98 2.97 6.18
N SER A 264 -21.32 4.24 5.95
CA SER A 264 -20.42 5.20 5.29
C SER A 264 -19.09 5.38 6.03
N ARG A 265 -19.10 5.27 7.37
CA ARG A 265 -17.88 5.38 8.21
C ARG A 265 -16.92 4.22 7.96
N LEU A 266 -17.43 2.99 7.88
CA LEU A 266 -16.62 1.80 7.61
C LEU A 266 -15.97 1.88 6.23
N LEU A 267 -16.76 2.30 5.24
CA LEU A 267 -16.28 2.51 3.88
C LEU A 267 -15.21 3.63 3.82
N GLN A 268 -15.40 4.72 4.56
CA GLN A 268 -14.43 5.81 4.64
C GLN A 268 -13.09 5.41 5.30
N LEU A 269 -13.14 4.57 6.33
CA LEU A 269 -11.94 4.03 6.98
C LEU A 269 -11.21 3.06 6.04
N LEU A 270 -11.93 2.20 5.32
CA LEU A 270 -11.33 1.33 4.31
C LEU A 270 -10.72 2.14 3.16
N ALA A 271 -11.42 3.17 2.65
CA ALA A 271 -10.93 4.08 1.62
C ALA A 271 -9.65 4.83 2.03
N ALA A 272 -9.47 5.10 3.32
CA ALA A 272 -8.26 5.75 3.83
C ALA A 272 -6.99 4.94 3.57
N GLY A 273 -7.08 3.62 3.40
CA GLY A 273 -5.93 2.74 3.12
C GLY A 273 -5.23 3.06 1.79
N ALA A 274 -5.95 3.59 0.80
CA ALA A 274 -5.39 4.00 -0.50
C ALA A 274 -5.03 5.49 -0.56
N ARG A 275 -5.45 6.30 0.42
CA ARG A 275 -5.41 7.76 0.37
C ARG A 275 -4.00 8.32 0.14
N GLU A 276 -3.04 7.86 0.95
CA GLU A 276 -1.66 8.34 0.89
C GLU A 276 -1.02 8.02 -0.48
N THR A 277 -1.30 6.84 -1.04
CA THR A 277 -0.81 6.42 -2.35
C THR A 277 -1.41 7.26 -3.48
N LEU A 278 -2.75 7.44 -3.48
CA LEU A 278 -3.43 8.27 -4.48
C LEU A 278 -2.95 9.72 -4.46
N GLN A 279 -2.66 10.26 -3.26
CA GLN A 279 -2.09 11.60 -3.12
C GLN A 279 -0.69 11.71 -3.71
N ARG A 280 0.19 10.70 -3.51
CA ARG A 280 1.52 10.68 -4.16
C ARG A 280 1.40 10.67 -5.67
N TYR A 281 0.47 9.88 -6.22
CA TYR A 281 0.23 9.86 -7.67
C TYR A 281 -0.28 11.22 -8.15
N ALA A 282 -1.24 11.83 -7.44
CA ALA A 282 -1.78 13.14 -7.80
C ALA A 282 -0.70 14.23 -7.85
N ILE A 283 0.23 14.24 -6.89
CA ILE A 283 1.39 15.14 -6.89
C ILE A 283 2.23 14.96 -8.15
N THR A 284 2.63 13.73 -8.45
CA THR A 284 3.54 13.46 -9.56
C THR A 284 2.89 13.75 -10.91
N PHE A 285 1.63 13.36 -11.12
CA PHE A 285 0.92 13.68 -12.35
C PHE A 285 0.66 15.18 -12.52
N TRP A 286 0.37 15.90 -11.42
CA TRP A 286 0.23 17.36 -11.47
C TRP A 286 1.53 18.03 -11.93
N LEU A 287 2.64 17.73 -11.26
CA LEU A 287 3.96 18.30 -11.60
C LEU A 287 4.37 17.96 -13.04
N LEU A 288 4.12 16.72 -13.47
CA LEU A 288 4.42 16.29 -14.83
C LEU A 288 3.55 16.99 -15.87
N SER A 289 2.27 17.24 -15.56
CA SER A 289 1.39 18.01 -16.45
C SER A 289 1.76 19.50 -16.55
N ALA A 290 2.27 20.08 -15.45
CA ALA A 290 2.69 21.47 -15.39
C ALA A 290 4.06 21.71 -16.03
N ASN A 291 4.98 20.74 -15.92
CA ASN A 291 6.30 20.78 -16.54
C ASN A 291 6.59 19.46 -17.27
N PRO A 292 6.12 19.31 -18.52
CA PRO A 292 6.21 18.05 -19.26
C PRO A 292 7.65 17.60 -19.58
N SER A 293 8.59 18.55 -19.65
CA SER A 293 10.02 18.30 -19.91
C SER A 293 10.84 18.05 -18.64
N ILE A 294 10.19 17.90 -17.48
CA ILE A 294 10.87 17.70 -16.21
C ILE A 294 11.66 16.38 -16.21
N ASN A 295 12.96 16.47 -15.97
CA ASN A 295 13.78 15.26 -15.89
C ASN A 295 13.40 14.41 -14.66
N ARG A 296 13.65 13.11 -14.74
CA ARG A 296 13.33 12.12 -13.69
C ARG A 296 13.81 12.52 -12.28
N SER A 297 15.03 13.03 -12.16
CA SER A 297 15.62 13.36 -10.85
C SER A 297 14.96 14.59 -10.22
N SER A 298 14.59 15.58 -11.04
CA SER A 298 13.83 16.75 -10.62
C SER A 298 12.41 16.37 -10.24
N LEU A 299 11.72 15.56 -11.06
CA LEU A 299 10.36 15.10 -10.78
C LEU A 299 10.26 14.36 -9.45
N GLU A 300 11.20 13.44 -9.17
CA GLU A 300 11.28 12.74 -7.89
C GLU A 300 11.48 13.73 -6.74
N LYS A 301 12.43 14.65 -6.87
CA LYS A 301 12.78 15.61 -5.82
C LYS A 301 11.60 16.55 -5.51
N GLU A 302 11.00 17.14 -6.53
CA GLU A 302 9.87 18.08 -6.40
C GLU A 302 8.63 17.38 -5.86
N SER A 303 8.33 16.16 -6.34
CA SER A 303 7.22 15.36 -5.81
C SER A 303 7.39 15.09 -4.31
N ARG A 304 8.62 14.75 -3.88
CA ARG A 304 8.93 14.55 -2.46
C ARG A 304 8.80 15.83 -1.64
N THR A 305 9.28 16.96 -2.15
CA THR A 305 9.13 18.26 -1.47
C THR A 305 7.66 18.63 -1.29
N MET A 306 6.83 18.42 -2.31
CA MET A 306 5.39 18.62 -2.22
C MET A 306 4.74 17.67 -1.21
N ALA A 307 5.09 16.38 -1.23
CA ALA A 307 4.59 15.40 -0.28
C ALA A 307 4.97 15.76 1.17
N GLN A 308 6.19 16.25 1.38
CA GLN A 308 6.62 16.75 2.69
C GLN A 308 5.78 17.95 3.15
N ARG A 309 5.49 18.91 2.25
CA ARG A 309 4.62 20.06 2.54
C ARG A 309 3.20 19.61 2.90
N LEU A 310 2.62 18.68 2.14
CA LEU A 310 1.31 18.08 2.42
C LEU A 310 1.29 17.36 3.77
N SER A 311 2.35 16.61 4.10
CA SER A 311 2.46 15.90 5.37
C SER A 311 2.39 16.85 6.57
N VAL A 312 3.05 18.01 6.49
CA VAL A 312 3.01 19.04 7.53
C VAL A 312 1.62 19.69 7.62
N LEU A 313 1.04 20.09 6.48
CA LEU A 313 -0.22 20.84 6.46
C LEU A 313 -1.45 19.99 6.83
N HIS A 314 -1.44 18.71 6.45
CA HIS A 314 -2.58 17.79 6.63
C HIS A 314 -2.35 16.75 7.73
N GLY A 315 -1.21 16.82 8.44
CA GLY A 315 -0.91 15.95 9.58
C GLY A 315 -0.70 14.48 9.22
N ILE A 316 -0.15 14.20 8.03
CA ILE A 316 0.15 12.85 7.56
C ILE A 316 1.39 12.34 8.28
N ASN A 317 1.25 11.31 9.11
CA ASN A 317 2.32 10.74 9.94
C ASN A 317 2.80 9.38 9.39
N ALA A 318 3.16 9.36 8.09
CA ALA A 318 3.63 8.17 7.39
C ALA A 318 4.98 8.50 6.71
N PRO A 319 6.12 7.98 7.21
CA PRO A 319 7.44 8.24 6.60
C PRO A 319 7.52 7.87 5.11
N GLU A 320 6.80 6.82 4.71
CA GLU A 320 6.69 6.36 3.32
C GLU A 320 6.07 7.41 2.38
N PHE A 321 5.34 8.39 2.91
CA PHE A 321 4.63 9.39 2.11
C PHE A 321 5.57 10.30 1.30
N PHE A 322 6.79 10.52 1.79
CA PHE A 322 7.84 11.32 1.13
C PHE A 322 9.15 10.54 0.95
N ASP A 323 9.07 9.21 1.01
CA ASP A 323 10.22 8.32 0.85
C ASP A 323 10.78 8.37 -0.58
N LYS A 324 12.10 8.32 -0.67
CA LYS A 324 12.79 8.44 -1.96
C LYS A 324 12.48 7.26 -2.88
N ALA A 325 12.55 6.03 -2.38
CA ALA A 325 12.42 4.83 -3.19
C ALA A 325 11.01 4.68 -3.77
N VAL A 326 9.99 5.11 -3.02
CA VAL A 326 8.59 5.13 -3.48
C VAL A 326 8.44 6.04 -4.71
N PHE A 327 8.93 7.27 -4.66
CA PHE A 327 8.89 8.17 -5.83
C PHE A 327 9.81 7.72 -6.96
N SER A 328 10.99 7.18 -6.66
CA SER A 328 11.88 6.62 -7.69
C SER A 328 11.20 5.49 -8.47
N THR A 329 10.40 4.66 -7.78
CA THR A 329 9.62 3.56 -8.37
C THR A 329 8.50 4.13 -9.23
N LEU A 330 7.71 5.06 -8.69
CA LEU A 330 6.62 5.72 -9.43
C LEU A 330 7.11 6.33 -10.76
N VAL A 331 8.21 7.10 -10.74
CA VAL A 331 8.73 7.73 -11.97
C VAL A 331 9.25 6.70 -12.98
N LEU A 332 9.80 5.57 -12.52
CA LEU A 332 10.16 4.46 -13.42
C LEU A 332 8.92 3.86 -14.06
N THR A 333 7.89 3.56 -13.27
CA THR A 333 6.65 2.98 -13.77
C THR A 333 5.95 3.92 -14.77
N LEU A 334 5.97 5.23 -14.54
CA LEU A 334 5.41 6.20 -15.49
C LEU A 334 6.07 6.13 -16.87
N ARG A 335 7.39 5.93 -16.92
CA ARG A 335 8.11 5.72 -18.18
C ARG A 335 7.74 4.37 -18.82
N ASP A 336 7.72 3.30 -18.02
CA ASP A 336 7.43 1.95 -18.52
C ASP A 336 5.97 1.84 -19.04
N GLU A 337 5.04 2.62 -18.48
CA GLU A 337 3.65 2.77 -18.94
C GLU A 337 3.48 3.82 -20.06
N GLY A 338 4.55 4.46 -20.52
CA GLY A 338 4.54 5.39 -21.66
C GLY A 338 4.07 6.82 -21.36
N TYR A 339 3.90 7.22 -20.10
CA TYR A 339 3.58 8.61 -19.73
C TYR A 339 4.76 9.57 -19.90
N ILE A 340 5.99 9.03 -19.90
CA ILE A 340 7.23 9.78 -20.13
C ILE A 340 7.95 9.10 -21.28
N SER A 341 8.21 9.84 -22.35
CA SER A 341 8.95 9.36 -23.52
C SER A 341 10.42 9.08 -23.21
N ASP A 342 11.12 8.39 -24.11
CA ASP A 342 12.55 8.12 -24.00
C ASP A 342 13.41 9.40 -24.03
N THR A 343 12.90 10.50 -24.59
CA THR A 343 13.55 11.83 -24.55
C THR A 343 13.30 12.57 -23.24
N GLY A 344 12.41 12.05 -22.38
CA GLY A 344 12.08 12.60 -21.07
C GLY A 344 10.85 13.50 -21.07
N ASP A 345 10.19 13.68 -22.21
CA ASP A 345 9.00 14.54 -22.34
C ASP A 345 7.72 13.73 -22.10
N ALA A 346 6.78 14.30 -21.36
CA ALA A 346 5.43 13.75 -21.16
C ALA A 346 4.40 14.42 -22.08
N GLU A 347 3.32 13.70 -22.38
CA GLU A 347 2.15 14.28 -23.05
C GLU A 347 1.29 15.02 -22.02
N PRO A 348 1.19 16.37 -22.09
CA PRO A 348 0.54 17.16 -21.02
C PRO A 348 -0.96 16.84 -20.92
N GLU A 349 -1.61 16.58 -22.05
CA GLU A 349 -3.03 16.29 -22.09
C GLU A 349 -3.36 14.94 -21.42
N GLU A 350 -2.54 13.92 -21.66
CA GLU A 350 -2.72 12.59 -21.05
C GLU A 350 -2.40 12.60 -19.55
N THR A 351 -1.30 13.25 -19.15
CA THR A 351 -0.95 13.38 -17.73
C THR A 351 -1.97 14.20 -16.95
N LEU A 352 -2.53 15.26 -17.55
CA LEU A 352 -3.60 16.04 -16.94
C LEU A 352 -4.91 15.25 -16.82
N LYS A 353 -5.27 14.41 -17.80
CA LYS A 353 -6.44 13.51 -17.71
C LYS A 353 -6.32 12.57 -16.51
N VAL A 354 -5.15 11.95 -16.32
CA VAL A 354 -4.91 11.08 -15.16
C VAL A 354 -4.91 11.86 -13.85
N TYR A 355 -4.29 13.04 -13.83
CA TYR A 355 -4.38 13.94 -12.68
C TYR A 355 -5.83 14.27 -12.31
N GLN A 356 -6.68 14.61 -13.27
CA GLN A 356 -8.09 14.92 -13.02
C GLN A 356 -8.84 13.72 -12.40
N MET A 357 -8.57 12.50 -12.86
CA MET A 357 -9.11 11.29 -12.25
C MET A 357 -8.67 11.16 -10.78
N LEU A 358 -7.39 11.41 -10.47
CA LEU A 358 -6.86 11.37 -9.10
C LEU A 358 -7.40 12.52 -8.23
N ALA A 359 -7.54 13.71 -8.80
CA ALA A 359 -8.04 14.90 -8.14
C ALA A 359 -9.49 14.71 -7.66
N ASN A 360 -10.28 13.92 -8.38
CA ASN A 360 -11.64 13.52 -7.96
C ASN A 360 -11.64 12.52 -6.80
N LEU A 361 -10.52 11.85 -6.52
CA LEU A 361 -10.41 10.87 -5.45
C LEU A 361 -9.83 11.42 -4.13
N ILE A 362 -9.28 12.64 -4.16
CA ILE A 362 -8.69 13.32 -3.00
C ILE A 362 -9.59 14.46 -2.51
N THR A 363 -9.34 14.95 -1.30
CA THR A 363 -10.12 16.05 -0.73
C THR A 363 -9.75 17.40 -1.35
N SER A 364 -10.71 18.33 -1.40
CA SER A 364 -10.49 19.67 -1.96
C SER A 364 -9.31 20.42 -1.33
N ASP A 365 -9.12 20.33 -0.01
CA ASP A 365 -8.02 21.01 0.68
C ASP A 365 -6.64 20.46 0.25
N VAL A 366 -6.55 19.15 0.00
CA VAL A 366 -5.32 18.52 -0.49
C VAL A 366 -5.10 18.90 -1.95
N ARG A 367 -6.15 18.88 -2.78
CA ARG A 367 -6.08 19.31 -4.18
C ARG A 367 -5.55 20.74 -4.31
N LEU A 368 -6.14 21.68 -3.57
CA LEU A 368 -5.72 23.08 -3.56
C LEU A 368 -4.25 23.23 -3.15
N THR A 369 -3.79 22.43 -2.18
CA THR A 369 -2.38 22.46 -1.77
C THR A 369 -1.45 22.00 -2.90
N ILE A 370 -1.82 20.93 -3.61
CA ILE A 370 -1.06 20.41 -4.76
C ILE A 370 -1.01 21.45 -5.88
N GLU A 371 -2.16 22.02 -6.24
CA GLU A 371 -2.29 22.98 -7.35
C GLU A 371 -1.58 24.30 -7.06
N SER A 372 -1.63 24.79 -5.80
CA SER A 372 -1.05 26.08 -5.41
C SER A 372 0.48 26.12 -5.51
N ALA A 373 1.16 25.00 -5.32
CA ALA A 373 2.61 24.99 -5.25
C ALA A 373 3.32 25.03 -6.62
N ALA A 374 2.59 24.87 -7.72
CA ALA A 374 3.12 25.13 -9.07
C ALA A 374 2.98 26.60 -9.50
N GLN A 375 2.16 27.40 -8.79
CA GLN A 375 1.92 28.81 -9.12
C GLN A 375 2.96 29.77 -8.50
N ASP A 376 3.67 29.33 -7.47
CA ASP A 376 4.71 30.14 -6.80
C ASP A 376 6.03 30.24 -7.60
N GLU A 377 6.16 29.52 -8.72
CA GLU A 377 7.36 29.51 -9.59
C GLU A 377 7.13 30.09 -11.00
N ALA A 378 5.94 30.67 -11.28
CA ALA A 378 5.56 31.23 -12.59
C ALA A 378 5.71 32.76 -12.69
#